data_AF-W2TP37-F1
#
_entry.id   AF-W2TP37-F1
#
_cell.length_a   1.000
_cell.length_b   1.000
_cell.length_c   1.000
_cell.angle_alpha   90.00
_cell.angle_beta   90.00
_cell.angle_gamma   90.00
#
_symmetry.space_group_name_H-M   'P 1'
#
loop_
_entity.id
_entity.type
_entity.pdbx_description
1 polymer ?
#
loop_
_entity_poly.entity_id
_entity_poly.type
_entity_poly.pdbx_seq_one_letter_code
_entity_poly.pdbx_strand_id
1 'polypeptide(L)'
;MRSSEGRPSELVKSLVKAFPRVSGRDLASELGVSCSTTFTHLREIGKSKKLVKWVPHELTESKRMRRLELSSAPILRNKSNSFLDRIVTCDE
;
A
#
# COMPACT_ATOMS: atom_id res chain seq x y z
N MET A 1 28.70 25.66 7.87
CA MET A 1 27.29 25.81 8.27
C MET A 1 26.44 24.74 7.57
N ARG A 2 26.15 23.62 8.25
CA ARG A 2 25.16 22.63 7.81
C ARG A 2 24.27 22.33 9.01
N SER A 3 23.15 23.02 9.09
CA SER A 3 22.13 22.80 10.12
C SER A 3 20.76 22.78 9.45
N SER A 4 20.40 21.64 8.85
CA SER A 4 19.00 21.36 8.46
C SER A 4 18.67 19.87 8.21
N GLU A 5 19.64 18.94 8.24
CA GLU A 5 19.48 17.57 7.71
C GLU A 5 18.56 16.61 8.52
N GLY A 6 17.90 17.04 9.60
CA GLY A 6 17.07 16.14 10.42
C GLY A 6 15.54 16.31 10.31
N ARG A 7 15.04 17.48 9.91
CA ARG A 7 13.60 17.81 10.06
C ARG A 7 12.72 17.50 8.84
N PRO A 8 13.12 17.80 7.59
CA PRO A 8 12.22 17.60 6.45
C PRO A 8 11.99 16.12 6.09
N SER A 9 12.97 15.24 6.31
CA SER A 9 12.82 13.81 5.99
C SER A 9 11.76 13.11 6.86
N GLU A 10 11.73 13.39 8.17
CA GLU A 10 10.72 12.82 9.08
C GLU A 10 9.31 13.37 8.80
N LEU A 11 9.19 14.64 8.43
CA LEU A 11 7.91 15.23 8.02
C LEU A 11 7.41 14.64 6.69
N VAL A 12 8.29 14.43 5.71
CA VAL A 12 7.93 13.74 4.45
C VAL A 12 7.47 12.30 4.75
N LYS A 13 8.17 11.57 5.63
CA LYS A 13 7.78 10.20 6.02
C LYS A 13 6.42 10.17 6.69
N SER A 14 6.13 11.08 7.62
CA SER A 14 4.86 11.12 8.35
C SER A 14 3.69 11.46 7.42
N LEU A 15 3.84 12.45 6.54
CA LEU A 15 2.82 12.84 5.56
C LEU A 15 2.54 11.72 4.55
N VAL A 16 3.57 11.06 4.01
CA VAL A 16 3.38 9.93 3.09
C VAL A 16 2.71 8.74 3.78
N LYS A 17 2.94 8.55 5.09
CA LYS A 17 2.29 7.49 5.87
C LYS A 17 0.81 7.79 6.13
N ALA A 18 0.47 9.04 6.45
CA ALA A 18 -0.91 9.47 6.66
C ALA A 18 -1.71 9.53 5.34
N PHE A 19 -1.07 10.01 4.27
CA PHE A 19 -1.69 10.24 2.97
C PHE A 19 -0.90 9.54 1.85
N PRO A 20 -1.03 8.21 1.69
CA PRO A 20 -0.21 7.44 0.75
C PRO A 20 -0.47 7.78 -0.73
N ARG A 21 -1.52 8.56 -1.02
CA ARG A 21 -1.90 8.99 -2.38
C ARG A 21 -1.61 10.47 -2.65
N VAL A 22 -1.02 11.19 -1.69
CA VAL A 22 -0.65 12.60 -1.87
C VAL A 22 0.33 12.75 -3.03
N SER A 23 0.16 13.79 -3.85
CA SER A 23 1.09 14.04 -4.94
C SER A 23 2.39 14.66 -4.42
N GLY A 24 3.49 14.47 -5.15
CA GLY A 24 4.77 15.11 -4.80
C GLY A 24 4.70 16.65 -4.83
N ARG A 25 3.79 17.23 -5.63
CA ARG A 25 3.57 18.69 -5.66
C ARG A 25 2.82 19.16 -4.43
N ASP A 26 1.76 18.47 -4.05
CA ASP A 26 0.97 18.84 -2.86
C ASP A 26 1.84 18.70 -1.61
N LEU A 27 2.66 17.64 -1.52
CA LEU A 27 3.68 17.50 -0.48
C LEU A 27 4.67 18.67 -0.46
N ALA A 28 5.13 19.11 -1.63
CA ALA A 28 6.07 20.23 -1.74
C ALA A 28 5.45 21.55 -1.27
N SER A 29 4.20 21.81 -1.67
CA SER A 29 3.43 22.97 -1.24
C SER A 29 3.18 22.96 0.28
N GLU A 30 2.76 21.83 0.83
CA GLU A 30 2.49 21.67 2.27
C GLU A 30 3.75 21.88 3.12
N LEU A 31 4.89 21.38 2.64
CA LEU A 31 6.18 21.51 3.33
C LEU A 31 6.89 22.83 3.04
N GLY A 32 6.38 23.68 2.14
CA GLY A 32 7.02 24.92 1.72
C GLY A 32 8.38 24.72 1.05
N VAL A 33 8.62 23.56 0.44
CA VAL A 33 9.89 23.21 -0.22
C VAL A 33 9.70 23.06 -1.73
N SER A 34 10.80 23.11 -2.48
CA SER A 34 10.74 22.86 -3.92
C SER A 34 10.34 21.41 -4.21
N CYS A 35 9.62 21.20 -5.32
CA CYS A 35 9.27 19.84 -5.77
C CYS A 35 10.51 18.94 -5.93
N SER A 36 11.62 19.49 -6.42
CA SER A 36 12.87 18.74 -6.59
C SER A 36 13.40 18.21 -5.26
N THR A 37 13.39 19.04 -4.22
CA THR A 37 13.79 18.69 -2.85
C THR A 37 12.89 17.61 -2.27
N THR A 38 11.57 17.72 -2.47
CA THR A 38 10.61 16.68 -2.06
C THR A 38 10.90 15.34 -2.73
N PHE A 39 11.17 15.32 -4.04
CA PHE A 39 11.50 14.09 -4.75
C PHE A 39 12.83 13.47 -4.31
N THR A 40 13.84 14.29 -4.00
CA THR A 40 15.11 13.82 -3.43
C THR A 40 14.86 13.13 -2.09
N HIS A 41 14.14 13.78 -1.17
CA HIS A 41 13.83 13.18 0.12
C HIS A 41 12.98 11.92 -0.01
N LEU A 42 11.97 11.90 -0.89
CA LEU A 42 11.18 10.69 -1.16
C LEU A 42 12.07 9.52 -1.61
N ARG A 43 13.08 9.78 -2.42
CA ARG A 43 14.05 8.76 -2.88
C ARG A 43 14.94 8.27 -1.74
N GLU A 44 15.46 9.19 -0.91
CA GLU A 44 16.28 8.86 0.26
C GLU A 44 15.54 7.96 1.25
N ILE A 45 14.22 8.14 1.40
CA ILE A 45 13.38 7.32 2.28
C ILE A 45 12.80 6.06 1.58
N GLY A 46 13.29 5.75 0.37
CA GLY A 46 12.91 4.57 -0.39
C GLY A 46 11.47 4.59 -0.93
N LYS A 47 10.85 5.76 -1.07
CA LYS A 47 9.51 5.91 -1.63
C LYS A 47 9.57 6.16 -3.14
N SER A 48 8.70 5.48 -3.87
CA SER A 48 8.51 5.65 -5.31
C SER A 48 7.03 5.71 -5.64
N LYS A 49 6.69 6.38 -6.75
CA LYS A 49 5.33 6.39 -7.27
C LYS A 49 4.97 4.99 -7.75
N LYS A 50 3.92 4.41 -7.18
CA LYS A 50 3.29 3.17 -7.66
C LYS A 50 1.93 3.49 -8.25
N LEU A 51 1.60 2.85 -9.36
CA LEU A 51 0.26 2.94 -9.94
C LEU A 51 -0.75 2.23 -9.03
N VAL A 52 -1.99 2.69 -9.08
CA VAL A 52 -3.09 2.04 -8.36
C VAL A 52 -3.32 0.64 -8.94
N LYS A 53 -3.61 -0.31 -8.06
CA LYS A 53 -4.02 -1.66 -8.47
C LYS A 53 -5.50 -1.61 -8.86
N TRP A 54 -5.85 -2.18 -10.02
CA TRP A 54 -7.25 -2.38 -10.38
C TRP A 54 -7.87 -3.43 -9.46
N VAL A 55 -9.01 -3.10 -8.87
CA VAL A 55 -9.79 -4.00 -8.00
C VAL A 55 -11.15 -4.19 -8.68
N PRO A 56 -11.55 -5.43 -9.02
CA PRO A 56 -12.73 -5.66 -9.87
C PRO A 56 -14.02 -5.07 -9.32
N HIS A 57 -14.24 -5.22 -8.01
CA HIS A 57 -15.46 -4.79 -7.35
C HIS A 57 -15.17 -4.20 -5.98
N GLU A 58 -15.91 -3.15 -5.65
CA GLU A 58 -16.00 -2.66 -4.28
C GLU A 58 -16.87 -3.61 -3.45
N LEU A 59 -16.28 -4.17 -2.39
CA LEU A 59 -16.95 -5.15 -1.54
C LEU A 59 -17.64 -4.47 -0.35
N THR A 60 -18.91 -4.79 -0.13
CA THR A 60 -19.60 -4.50 1.13
C THR A 60 -18.97 -5.27 2.29
N GLU A 61 -19.18 -4.81 3.51
CA GLU A 61 -18.67 -5.47 4.73
C GLU A 61 -19.14 -6.94 4.81
N SER A 62 -20.40 -7.21 4.51
CA SER A 62 -20.95 -8.57 4.47
C SER A 62 -20.27 -9.47 3.45
N LYS A 63 -19.98 -8.96 2.24
CA LYS A 63 -19.23 -9.70 1.20
C LYS A 63 -17.78 -9.96 1.62
N ARG A 64 -17.15 -9.04 2.37
CA ARG A 64 -15.80 -9.21 2.93
C ARG A 64 -15.79 -10.31 3.99
N MET A 65 -16.72 -10.27 4.94
CA MET A 65 -16.84 -11.25 6.02
C MET A 65 -17.08 -12.65 5.45
N ARG A 66 -18.05 -12.78 4.53
CA ARG A 66 -18.34 -14.06 3.86
C ARG A 66 -17.11 -14.64 3.15
N ARG A 67 -16.33 -13.80 2.46
CA ARG A 67 -15.08 -14.25 1.81
C ARG A 67 -14.05 -14.73 2.82
N LEU A 68 -13.88 -14.05 3.95
CA LEU A 68 -12.97 -14.44 5.01
C LEU A 68 -13.36 -15.80 5.59
N GLU A 69 -14.63 -15.98 5.94
CA GLU A 69 -15.16 -17.24 6.49
C GLU A 69 -14.95 -18.41 5.52
N LEU A 70 -15.36 -18.23 4.26
CA LEU A 70 -15.21 -19.26 3.23
C LEU A 70 -13.76 -19.61 2.94
N SER A 71 -12.82 -18.65 3.05
CA SER A 71 -11.40 -18.90 2.84
C SER A 71 -10.71 -19.57 4.03
N SER A 72 -11.21 -19.40 5.25
CA SER A 72 -10.53 -19.85 6.47
C SER A 72 -10.47 -21.37 6.57
N ALA A 73 -11.59 -22.05 6.35
CA ALA A 73 -11.68 -23.51 6.41
C ALA A 73 -10.76 -24.24 5.40
N PRO A 74 -10.76 -23.90 4.09
CA PRO A 74 -9.87 -24.56 3.13
C PRO A 74 -8.39 -24.26 3.40
N ILE A 75 -8.03 -23.06 3.89
CA ILE A 75 -6.64 -22.76 4.28
C ILE A 75 -6.20 -23.67 5.44
N LEU A 76 -7.02 -23.80 6.48
CA LEU A 76 -6.71 -24.65 7.63
C LEU A 76 -6.60 -26.12 7.23
N ARG A 77 -7.56 -26.60 6.43
CA ARG A 77 -7.53 -27.96 5.91
C ARG A 77 -6.26 -28.22 5.10
N ASN A 78 -5.87 -27.31 4.21
CA ASN A 78 -4.70 -27.50 3.34
C ASN A 78 -3.38 -27.58 4.11
N LYS A 79 -3.29 -26.93 5.29
CA LYS A 79 -2.13 -27.04 6.17
C LYS A 79 -2.00 -28.43 6.80
N SER A 80 -3.13 -29.03 7.19
CA SER A 80 -3.14 -30.35 7.84
C SER A 80 -3.11 -31.50 6.84
N ASN A 81 -3.76 -31.33 5.69
CA ASN A 81 -3.85 -32.31 4.63
C ASN A 81 -3.97 -31.59 3.28
N SER A 82 -2.90 -31.61 2.50
CA SER A 82 -2.88 -30.95 1.20
C SER A 82 -3.89 -31.59 0.27
N PHE A 83 -4.71 -30.76 -0.38
CA PHE A 83 -5.77 -31.22 -1.27
C PHE A 83 -5.84 -30.46 -2.60
N LEU A 84 -4.91 -29.53 -2.83
CA LEU A 84 -4.90 -28.67 -4.02
C LEU A 84 -4.73 -29.49 -5.31
N ASP A 85 -4.00 -30.60 -5.24
CA ASP A 85 -3.77 -31.57 -6.32
C ASP A 85 -5.05 -32.28 -6.80
N ARG A 86 -6.10 -32.30 -5.96
CA ARG A 86 -7.38 -32.95 -6.25
C ARG A 86 -8.45 -31.98 -6.75
N ILE A 87 -8.15 -30.68 -6.80
CA ILE A 87 -9.13 -29.67 -7.23
C ILE A 87 -9.18 -29.65 -8.75
N VAL A 88 -10.38 -29.90 -9.30
CA VAL A 88 -10.71 -29.60 -10.70
C VAL A 88 -11.59 -28.35 -10.71
N THR A 89 -11.16 -27.30 -11.41
CA THR A 89 -11.92 -26.05 -11.56
C THR A 89 -12.18 -25.78 -13.03
N CYS A 90 -13.35 -25.24 -13.35
CA CYS A 90 -13.67 -24.69 -14.66
C CYS A 90 -14.25 -23.28 -14.49
N ASP A 91 -13.96 -22.41 -15.44
CA ASP A 91 -14.68 -21.16 -15.72
C ASP A 91 -15.12 -21.24 -17.18
N GLU A 92 -15.99 -20.34 -17.63
CA GLU A 92 -16.50 -20.34 -19.02
C GLU A 92 -15.42 -20.04 -20.08
#